data_AF-A0A450VTP0-F1
#
_entry.id   AF-A0A450VTP0-F1
#
_cell.length_a   1.000
_cell.length_b   1.000
_cell.length_c   1.000
_cell.angle_alpha   90.00
_cell.angle_beta   90.00
_cell.angle_gamma   90.00
#
_symmetry.space_group_name_H-M   'P 1'
#
loop_
_entity.id
_entity.type
_entity.pdbx_description
1 polymer ?
#
loop_
_entity_poly.entity_id
_entity_poly.type
_entity_poly.pdbx_seq_one_letter_code
_entity_poly.pdbx_strand_id
1 'polypeptide(L)'
;MLAEFVERMPFEPWQCPAGSQLALRVATRRLAALTKQLTRAKNQLHAAQRSRFTPEFVSEDIELTVARLCHQIESMLTHVLSLVEKDSELKTISSACLRSKASAPRAPSPLWENFWCCPKT
;
A
#
# COMPACT_ATOMS: atom_id res chain seq x y z
N MET A 1 -12.52 -3.37 -34.16
CA MET A 1 -12.60 -2.51 -32.96
C MET A 1 -11.24 -2.05 -32.38
N LEU A 2 -10.32 -2.91 -31.89
CA LEU A 2 -8.98 -2.43 -31.46
C LEU A 2 -8.05 -2.08 -32.63
N ALA A 3 -8.13 -2.83 -33.75
CA ALA A 3 -7.31 -2.58 -34.94
C ALA A 3 -7.61 -1.22 -35.59
N GLU A 4 -8.89 -0.90 -35.80
CA GLU A 4 -9.34 0.41 -36.31
C GLU A 4 -8.96 1.59 -35.38
N PHE A 5 -8.84 1.34 -34.06
CA PHE A 5 -8.38 2.34 -33.10
C PHE A 5 -6.88 2.61 -33.26
N VAL A 6 -6.07 1.56 -33.42
CA VAL A 6 -4.62 1.68 -33.66
C VAL A 6 -4.33 2.36 -34.99
N GLU A 7 -5.15 2.12 -36.02
CA GLU A 7 -4.98 2.70 -37.36
C GLU A 7 -5.23 4.22 -37.40
N ARG A 8 -6.00 4.76 -36.44
CA ARG A 8 -6.35 6.19 -36.37
C ARG A 8 -5.48 6.99 -35.41
N MET A 9 -4.65 6.34 -34.61
CA MET A 9 -3.82 7.02 -33.62
C MET A 9 -2.44 7.33 -34.20
N PRO A 10 -1.96 8.59 -34.13
CA PRO A 10 -0.57 8.88 -34.47
C PRO A 10 0.35 8.08 -33.54
N PHE A 11 1.38 7.46 -34.11
CA PHE A 11 2.36 6.70 -33.34
C PHE A 11 3.25 7.67 -32.54
N GLU A 12 3.10 7.64 -31.22
CA GLU A 12 3.98 8.33 -30.29
C GLU A 12 4.95 7.32 -29.66
N PRO A 13 6.27 7.48 -29.86
CA PRO A 13 7.25 6.62 -29.21
C PRO A 13 7.11 6.68 -27.69
N TRP A 14 7.14 5.51 -27.04
CA TRP A 14 7.10 5.44 -25.58
C TRP A 14 8.29 6.19 -24.96
N GLN A 15 8.00 7.20 -24.14
CA GLN A 15 9.01 7.87 -23.34
C GLN A 15 9.10 7.22 -21.96
N CYS A 16 10.30 6.75 -21.59
CA CYS A 16 10.50 6.13 -20.29
C CYS A 16 10.31 7.19 -19.18
N PRO A 17 9.47 6.92 -18.17
CA PRO A 17 9.38 7.79 -17.00
C PRO A 17 10.71 7.91 -16.27
N ALA A 18 10.90 9.00 -15.53
CA ALA A 18 12.08 9.21 -14.72
C ALA A 18 12.30 8.05 -13.73
N GLY A 19 13.58 7.74 -13.45
CA GLY A 19 13.94 6.63 -12.55
C GLY A 19 13.32 6.76 -11.15
N SER A 20 13.16 7.98 -10.64
CA SER A 20 12.50 8.26 -9.36
C SER A 20 11.01 7.87 -9.36
N GLN A 21 10.30 8.09 -10.47
CA GLN A 21 8.91 7.68 -10.65
C GLN A 21 8.79 6.15 -10.67
N LEU A 22 9.73 5.46 -11.32
CA LEU A 22 9.79 4.00 -11.33
C LEU A 22 10.11 3.44 -9.93
N ALA A 23 11.06 4.05 -9.21
CA ALA A 23 11.40 3.68 -7.84
C ALA A 23 10.19 3.84 -6.89
N LEU A 24 9.48 4.96 -6.98
CA LEU A 24 8.25 5.20 -6.22
C LEU A 24 7.19 4.14 -6.53
N ARG A 25 7.02 3.78 -7.81
CA ARG A 25 6.09 2.72 -8.23
C ARG A 25 6.43 1.36 -7.63
N VAL A 26 7.71 1.00 -7.60
CA VAL A 26 8.17 -0.27 -6.98
C VAL A 26 7.90 -0.26 -5.48
N ALA A 27 8.25 0.83 -4.80
CA ALA A 27 8.07 0.95 -3.35
C ALA A 27 6.59 0.92 -2.95
N THR A 28 5.71 1.62 -3.67
CA THR A 28 4.26 1.60 -3.42
C THR A 28 3.62 0.24 -3.70
N ARG A 29 4.06 -0.48 -4.74
CA ARG A 29 3.62 -1.87 -4.97
C ARG A 29 4.04 -2.79 -3.84
N ARG A 30 5.27 -2.65 -3.33
CA ARG A 30 5.74 -3.42 -2.17
C ARG A 30 4.91 -3.11 -0.94
N LEU A 31 4.62 -1.83 -0.68
CA LEU A 31 3.76 -1.42 0.43
C LEU A 31 2.36 -2.06 0.32
N ALA A 32 1.75 -2.03 -0.86
CA ALA A 32 0.45 -2.68 -1.09
C ALA A 32 0.50 -4.21 -0.85
N ALA A 33 1.60 -4.86 -1.21
CA ALA A 33 1.81 -6.28 -0.92
C ALA A 33 1.93 -6.54 0.60
N LEU A 34 2.68 -5.70 1.33
CA LEU A 34 2.80 -5.79 2.78
C LEU A 34 1.45 -5.59 3.47
N THR A 35 0.63 -4.63 3.03
CA THR A 35 -0.72 -4.43 3.57
C THR A 35 -1.60 -5.66 3.37
N LYS A 36 -1.55 -6.30 2.19
CA LYS A 36 -2.29 -7.56 1.95
C LYS A 36 -1.81 -8.69 2.85
N GLN A 37 -0.51 -8.80 3.07
CA GLN A 37 0.07 -9.78 4.00
C GLN A 37 -0.40 -9.53 5.43
N LEU A 38 -0.43 -8.28 5.88
CA LEU A 38 -0.94 -7.90 7.20
C LEU A 38 -2.42 -8.29 7.36
N THR A 39 -3.26 -7.99 6.38
CA THR A 39 -4.68 -8.39 6.39
C THR A 39 -4.81 -9.92 6.49
N ARG A 40 -4.02 -10.66 5.72
CA ARG A 40 -4.02 -12.13 5.79
C ARG A 40 -3.62 -12.64 7.18
N ALA A 41 -2.54 -12.10 7.76
CA ALA A 41 -2.07 -12.50 9.09
C ALA A 41 -3.10 -12.19 10.19
N LYS A 42 -3.74 -11.02 10.14
CA LYS A 42 -4.85 -10.68 11.06
C LYS A 42 -6.04 -11.63 10.92
N ASN A 43 -6.40 -11.99 9.69
CA ASN A 43 -7.47 -12.97 9.45
C ASN A 43 -7.09 -14.36 9.98
N GLN A 44 -5.83 -14.76 9.84
CA GLN A 44 -5.31 -16.02 10.40
C GLN A 44 -5.37 -15.99 11.93
N LEU A 45 -4.97 -14.88 12.57
CA LEU A 45 -5.05 -14.73 14.02
C LEU A 45 -6.50 -14.84 14.50
N HIS A 46 -7.43 -14.15 13.83
CA HIS A 46 -8.85 -14.24 14.15
C HIS A 46 -9.39 -15.68 14.06
N ALA A 47 -8.98 -16.43 13.04
CA ALA A 47 -9.38 -17.84 12.91
C ALA A 47 -8.75 -18.72 13.99
N ALA A 48 -7.46 -18.50 14.29
CA ALA A 48 -6.71 -19.21 15.34
C ALA A 48 -7.37 -19.05 16.71
N GLN A 49 -7.68 -17.82 17.11
CA GLN A 49 -8.32 -17.47 18.38
C GLN A 49 -9.74 -18.02 18.52
N ARG A 50 -10.46 -18.26 17.40
CA ARG A 50 -11.81 -18.85 17.42
C ARG A 50 -11.82 -20.37 17.45
N SER A 51 -10.70 -21.01 17.14
CA SER A 51 -10.58 -22.46 17.11
C SER A 51 -10.09 -22.97 18.47
N ARG A 52 -10.83 -23.92 19.04
CA ARG A 52 -10.50 -24.57 20.33
C ARG A 52 -9.31 -25.52 20.26
N PHE A 53 -8.88 -25.87 19.04
CA PHE A 53 -7.80 -26.83 18.79
C PHE A 53 -6.49 -26.15 18.40
N THR A 54 -6.47 -24.82 18.32
CA THR A 54 -5.23 -24.09 18.03
C THR A 54 -4.37 -24.02 19.29
N PRO A 55 -3.13 -24.54 19.27
CA PRO A 55 -2.22 -24.39 20.39
C PRO A 55 -1.77 -22.93 20.55
N GLU A 56 -1.49 -22.51 21.78
CA GLU A 56 -1.11 -21.12 22.09
C GLU A 56 0.16 -20.65 21.36
N PHE A 57 1.17 -21.52 21.25
CA PHE A 57 2.41 -21.16 20.56
C PHE A 57 2.19 -20.80 19.08
N VAL A 58 1.08 -21.27 18.47
CA VAL A 58 0.71 -20.93 17.09
C VAL A 58 0.05 -19.56 17.02
N SER A 59 -0.82 -19.20 17.97
CA SER A 59 -1.39 -17.84 18.04
C SER A 59 -0.30 -16.80 18.27
N GLU A 60 0.62 -17.06 19.21
CA GLU A 60 1.75 -16.19 19.52
C GLU A 60 2.65 -15.94 18.28
N ASP A 61 2.97 -16.97 17.49
CA ASP A 61 3.74 -16.80 16.26
C ASP A 61 3.02 -15.92 15.21
N ILE A 62 1.70 -16.09 15.07
CA ILE A 62 0.90 -15.27 14.16
C ILE A 62 0.86 -13.81 14.67
N GLU A 63 0.76 -13.57 15.97
CA GLU A 63 0.82 -12.23 16.57
C GLU A 63 2.16 -11.55 16.30
N LEU A 64 3.28 -12.27 16.49
CA LEU A 64 4.62 -11.78 16.13
C LEU A 64 4.72 -11.42 14.65
N THR A 65 4.13 -12.24 13.78
CA THR A 65 4.08 -11.96 12.34
C THR A 65 3.29 -10.68 12.04
N VAL A 66 2.15 -10.46 12.70
CA VAL A 66 1.35 -9.23 12.58
C VAL A 66 2.17 -8.02 13.01
N ALA A 67 2.80 -8.07 14.19
CA ALA A 67 3.62 -6.99 14.72
C ALA A 67 4.78 -6.62 13.78
N ARG A 68 5.48 -7.64 13.27
CA ARG A 68 6.57 -7.45 12.29
C ARG A 68 6.09 -6.78 11.01
N LEU A 69 4.94 -7.20 10.47
CA LEU A 69 4.38 -6.62 9.25
C LEU A 69 3.96 -5.16 9.47
N CYS A 70 3.39 -4.81 10.62
CA CYS A 70 3.11 -3.42 10.98
C CYS A 70 4.39 -2.57 10.97
N HIS A 71 5.43 -3.02 11.67
CA HIS A 71 6.70 -2.29 11.72
C HIS A 71 7.36 -2.15 10.34
N GLN A 72 7.29 -3.19 9.51
CA GLN A 72 7.79 -3.13 8.13
C GLN A 72 7.00 -2.11 7.28
N ILE A 73 5.68 -2.01 7.45
CA ILE A 73 4.85 -1.03 6.76
C ILE A 73 5.23 0.39 7.20
N GLU A 74 5.40 0.62 8.50
CA GLU A 74 5.86 1.90 9.07
C GLU A 74 7.20 2.34 8.48
N SER A 75 8.21 1.48 8.57
CA SER A 75 9.54 1.75 8.02
C SER A 75 9.49 2.02 6.51
N MET A 76 8.72 1.22 5.76
CA MET A 76 8.55 1.40 4.32
C MET A 76 7.88 2.74 3.99
N LEU A 77 6.88 3.17 4.76
CA LEU A 77 6.24 4.47 4.61
C LEU A 77 7.24 5.61 4.82
N THR A 78 8.06 5.55 5.87
CA THR A 78 9.13 6.53 6.11
C THR A 78 10.09 6.60 4.93
N HIS A 79 10.51 5.46 4.38
CA HIS A 79 11.38 5.43 3.20
C HIS A 79 10.71 6.04 1.96
N VAL A 80 9.44 5.70 1.70
CA VAL A 80 8.67 6.27 0.58
C VAL A 80 8.52 7.78 0.70
N LEU A 81 8.19 8.28 1.90
CA LEU A 81 8.07 9.72 2.15
C LEU A 81 9.41 10.42 1.91
N SER A 82 10.52 9.85 2.38
CA SER A 82 11.86 10.39 2.14
C SER A 82 12.23 10.43 0.65
N LEU A 83 11.73 9.50 -0.16
CA LEU A 83 11.92 9.48 -1.61
C LEU A 83 11.16 10.64 -2.28
N VAL A 84 9.93 10.90 -1.84
CA VAL A 84 9.07 11.98 -2.38
C VAL A 84 9.61 13.35 -1.97
N GLU A 85 10.17 13.49 -0.77
CA GLU A 85 10.73 14.77 -0.30
C GLU A 85 11.97 15.20 -1.09
N LYS A 86 12.78 14.24 -1.56
CA LYS A 86 14.01 14.50 -2.31
C LYS A 86 13.77 14.93 -3.76
N ASP A 87 12.57 14.68 -4.31
CA ASP A 87 12.25 14.92 -5.71
C ASP A 87 11.08 15.90 -5.84
N SER A 88 11.37 17.10 -6.35
CA SER A 88 10.40 18.19 -6.51
C SER A 88 9.29 17.86 -7.52
N GLU A 89 9.57 17.06 -8.55
CA GLU A 89 8.57 16.60 -9.51
C GLU A 89 7.62 15.60 -8.85
N LEU A 90 8.14 14.62 -8.11
CA LEU A 90 7.32 13.66 -7.37
C LEU A 90 6.43 14.35 -6.34
N LYS A 91 6.95 15.36 -5.63
CA LYS A 91 6.19 16.15 -4.67
C LYS A 91 5.03 16.88 -5.35
N THR A 92 5.28 17.45 -6.54
CA THR A 92 4.27 18.13 -7.34
C THR A 92 3.17 17.17 -7.81
N ILE A 93 3.56 16.02 -8.39
CA ILE A 93 2.65 14.97 -8.87
C ILE A 93 1.79 14.43 -7.73
N SER A 94 2.41 14.10 -6.59
CA SER A 94 1.71 13.61 -5.39
C SER A 94 0.66 14.61 -4.90
N SER A 95 1.04 15.90 -4.78
CA SER A 95 0.12 16.96 -4.36
C SER A 95 -1.05 17.14 -5.33
N ALA A 96 -0.82 16.98 -6.64
CA ALA A 96 -1.86 17.07 -7.67
C ALA A 96 -2.85 15.89 -7.56
N CYS A 97 -2.35 14.67 -7.37
CA CYS A 97 -3.20 13.49 -7.13
C CYS A 97 -4.03 13.60 -5.85
N LEU A 98 -3.49 14.18 -4.77
CA LEU A 98 -4.23 14.39 -3.54
C LEU A 98 -5.36 15.40 -3.74
N ARG A 99 -5.09 16.50 -4.46
CA ARG A 99 -6.12 17.49 -4.82
C ARG A 99 -7.24 16.88 -5.67
N SER A 100 -6.92 16.05 -6.67
CA SER A 100 -7.93 15.43 -7.53
C SER A 100 -8.73 14.31 -6.84
N LYS A 101 -8.18 13.65 -5.81
CA LYS A 101 -8.93 12.65 -5.03
C LYS A 101 -10.00 13.28 -4.14
N ALA A 102 -9.88 14.55 -3.78
CA ALA A 102 -10.86 15.27 -2.97
C ALA A 102 -12.19 15.58 -3.71
N SER A 103 -12.26 15.41 -5.04
CA SER A 103 -13.47 15.69 -5.83
C SER A 103 -14.34 14.47 -6.14
N ALA A 104 -13.97 13.26 -5.69
CA ALA A 104 -14.83 12.09 -5.79
C ALA A 104 -15.68 11.95 -4.50
N PRO A 105 -17.03 11.91 -4.55
CA PRO A 105 -17.86 11.65 -3.39
C PRO A 105 -17.78 10.16 -3.07
N ARG A 106 -16.65 9.73 -2.52
CA ARG A 106 -16.60 8.53 -1.69
C ARG A 106 -16.56 9.07 -0.29
N ALA A 107 -17.66 8.89 0.45
CA ALA A 107 -17.75 9.25 1.86
C ALA A 107 -16.41 8.92 2.56
N PRO A 108 -15.91 9.77 3.48
CA PRO A 108 -14.79 9.40 4.30
C PRO A 108 -15.29 8.29 5.22
N SER A 109 -15.31 7.04 4.75
CA SER A 109 -15.38 5.92 5.66
C SER A 109 -14.06 5.99 6.45
N PRO A 110 -14.08 6.10 7.78
CA PRO A 110 -12.89 5.96 8.59
C PRO A 110 -12.53 4.47 8.62
N LEU A 111 -12.11 3.93 7.47
CA LEU A 111 -11.49 2.60 7.38
C LEU A 111 -10.06 2.63 7.92
N TRP A 112 -9.53 3.81 8.26
CA TRP A 112 -8.16 3.99 8.74
C TRP A 112 -8.06 4.15 10.28
N GLU A 113 -9.13 4.57 10.98
CA GLU A 113 -9.06 4.80 12.44
C GLU A 113 -9.17 3.51 13.27
N ASN A 114 -9.81 2.45 12.77
CA ASN A 114 -10.01 1.21 13.54
C ASN A 114 -9.08 0.04 13.15
N PHE A 115 -8.19 0.20 12.17
CA PHE A 115 -7.32 -0.89 11.67
C PHE A 115 -5.85 -0.77 12.09
N TRP A 116 -5.46 0.35 12.70
CA TRP A 116 -4.09 0.66 13.10
C TRP A 116 -3.92 0.80 14.62
N CYS A 117 -4.53 -0.10 15.39
CA CYS A 117 -4.03 -0.38 16.75
C CYS A 117 -2.93 -1.44 16.64
N CYS A 118 -1.68 -1.00 16.53
CA CYS A 118 -0.63 -1.68 17.30
C CYS A 118 -0.96 -1.43 18.77
N PRO A 119 -0.98 -2.46 19.65
CA PRO A 119 -1.12 -2.21 21.07
C PRO A 119 0.07 -1.33 21.49
N LYS A 120 -0.22 -0.13 21.98
CA LYS A 120 0.76 0.64 22.73
C LYS A 120 1.08 -0.19 23.97
N THR A 121 2.31 -0.70 24.04
CA THR A 121 2.94 -1.13 25.30
C THR A 121 2.90 -0.03 26.33
#